data_AF-A0A5B1R9R7-F1
#
_entry.id   AF-A0A5B1R9R7-F1
#
_cell.length_a   1.000
_cell.length_b   1.000
_cell.length_c   1.000
_cell.angle_alpha   90.00
_cell.angle_beta   90.00
_cell.angle_gamma   90.00
#
_symmetry.space_group_name_H-M   'P 1'
#
loop_
_entity.id
_entity.type
_entity.pdbx_description
1 polymer ?
#
loop_
_entity_poly.entity_id
_entity_poly.type
_entity_poly.pdbx_seq_one_letter_code
_entity_poly.pdbx_strand_id
1 'polypeptide(L)' 'LPDPRYLKVHAACTRAAHLSGAARCISMLLSDMEDASVLASDGTSHDILHYAFLRRSDIATD' A
#
# COMPACT_ATOMS: atom_id res chain seq x y z
N LEU A 1 -14.96 17.15 25.08
CA LEU A 1 -14.20 16.23 24.21
C LEU A 1 -13.85 14.99 25.03
N PRO A 2 -13.88 13.75 24.47
CA PRO A 2 -13.39 12.57 25.18
C PRO A 2 -11.91 12.72 25.58
N ASP A 3 -11.48 11.97 26.60
CA ASP A 3 -10.09 11.96 27.07
C ASP A 3 -9.11 11.73 25.88
N PRO A 4 -8.09 12.58 25.69
CA PRO A 4 -7.11 12.43 24.61
C PRO A 4 -6.43 11.06 24.56
N ARG A 5 -6.25 10.39 25.70
CA ARG A 5 -5.68 9.04 25.78
C ARG A 5 -6.60 8.02 25.11
N TYR A 6 -7.91 8.13 25.32
CA TYR A 6 -8.90 7.27 24.68
C TYR A 6 -8.89 7.45 23.16
N LEU A 7 -8.83 8.70 22.68
CA LEU A 7 -8.75 9.00 21.24
C LEU A 7 -7.49 8.41 20.60
N LYS A 8 -6.35 8.46 21.29
CA LYS A 8 -5.11 7.84 20.81
C LYS A 8 -5.24 6.32 20.64
N VAL A 9 -5.83 5.65 21.63
CA VAL A 9 -6.07 4.19 21.58
C VAL A 9 -7.03 3.85 20.43
N HIS A 10 -8.15 4.56 20.32
CA HIS A 10 -9.10 4.35 19.23
C HIS A 10 -8.45 4.56 17.85
N ALA A 11 -7.69 5.64 17.67
CA ALA A 11 -7.00 5.90 16.42
C ALA A 11 -5.97 4.80 16.08
N ALA A 12 -5.27 4.26 17.08
CA ALA A 12 -4.36 3.13 16.87
C ALA A 12 -5.11 1.86 16.43
N CYS A 13 -6.20 1.50 17.12
CA CYS A 13 -7.03 0.36 16.76
C CYS A 13 -7.66 0.51 15.37
N THR A 14 -8.17 1.69 15.03
CA THR A 14 -8.73 1.97 13.71
C THR A 14 -7.68 1.85 12.61
N ARG A 15 -6.45 2.35 12.83
CA ARG A 15 -5.34 2.14 11.89
C ARG A 15 -4.99 0.66 11.73
N ALA A 16 -4.85 -0.06 12.84
CA ALA A 16 -4.55 -1.49 12.81
C ALA A 16 -5.65 -2.30 12.10
N ALA A 17 -6.92 -2.00 12.36
CA ALA A 17 -8.06 -2.64 11.71
C ALA A 17 -8.11 -2.30 10.21
N HIS A 18 -7.91 -1.03 9.83
CA HIS A 18 -7.86 -0.61 8.44
C HIS A 18 -6.73 -1.30 7.67
N LEU A 19 -5.59 -1.51 8.33
CA LEU A 19 -4.42 -2.18 7.74
C LEU A 19 -4.44 -3.71 7.89
N SER A 20 -5.41 -4.29 8.60
CA SER A 20 -5.44 -5.74 8.89
C SER A 20 -5.57 -6.63 7.65
N GLY A 21 -5.98 -6.06 6.50
CA GLY A 21 -5.97 -6.72 5.20
C GLY A 21 -4.87 -6.27 4.25
N ALA A 22 -4.13 -5.20 4.58
CA ALA A 22 -3.16 -4.57 3.68
C ALA A 22 -1.99 -5.49 3.35
N ALA A 23 -1.55 -6.33 4.29
CA ALA A 23 -0.47 -7.28 4.07
C ALA A 23 -0.75 -8.25 2.90
N ARG A 24 -2.00 -8.71 2.74
CA ARG A 24 -2.39 -9.57 1.61
C ARG A 24 -2.34 -8.80 0.29
N CYS A 25 -2.87 -7.58 0.26
CA CYS A 25 -2.83 -6.74 -0.94
C CYS A 25 -1.40 -6.43 -1.36
N ILE A 26 -0.52 -6.10 -0.41
CA ILE A 26 0.90 -5.85 -0.65
C ILE A 26 1.58 -7.11 -1.20
N SER A 27 1.31 -8.27 -0.61
CA SER A 27 1.89 -9.53 -1.09
C SER A 27 1.44 -9.87 -2.52
N MET A 28 0.17 -9.64 -2.86
CA MET A 28 -0.36 -9.89 -4.20
C MET A 28 0.27 -8.92 -5.21
N LEU A 29 0.33 -7.63 -4.87
CA LEU A 29 0.99 -6.61 -5.70
C LEU A 29 2.46 -6.95 -5.99
N LEU A 30 3.21 -7.37 -4.97
CA LEU A 30 4.62 -7.77 -5.13
C LEU A 30 4.76 -9.02 -6.01
N SER A 31 3.89 -10.01 -5.84
CA SER A 31 3.86 -11.20 -6.71
C SER A 31 3.52 -10.82 -8.15
N ASP A 32 2.50 -10.00 -8.36
CA ASP A 32 2.09 -9.55 -9.69
C ASP A 32 3.21 -8.74 -10.37
N MET A 33 4.00 -7.99 -9.61
CA MET A 33 5.20 -7.29 -10.09
C MET A 33 6.34 -8.23 -10.50
N GLU A 34 6.50 -9.36 -9.82
CA GLU A 34 7.50 -10.37 -10.17
C GLU A 34 7.10 -11.12 -11.45
N ASP A 35 5.80 -11.38 -11.63
CA ASP A 35 5.27 -12.10 -12.78
C ASP A 35 5.06 -11.21 -14.03
N ALA A 36 4.81 -9.91 -13.84
CA ALA A 36 4.55 -8.98 -14.94
C ALA A 36 5.84 -8.58 -15.67
N SER A 37 6.01 -9.09 -16.90
CA SER A 37 7.08 -8.65 -17.82
C SER A 37 6.71 -7.41 -18.65
N VAL A 38 5.42 -7.15 -18.83
CA VAL A 38 4.86 -6.00 -19.57
C VAL A 38 3.58 -5.52 -18.89
N LEU A 39 3.19 -4.27 -19.13
CA LEU A 39 1.91 -3.74 -18.65
C LEU A 39 0.74 -4.36 -19.44
N ALA A 40 -0.32 -4.73 -18.73
CA ALA A 40 -1.54 -5.23 -19.34
C ALA A 40 -2.22 -4.13 -20.18
N SER A 41 -2.65 -4.50 -21.39
CA SER A 41 -3.26 -3.56 -22.34
C SER A 41 -4.64 -3.05 -21.90
N ASP A 42 -5.29 -3.73 -20.95
CA ASP A 42 -6.58 -3.35 -20.37
C ASP A 42 -6.46 -2.36 -19.20
N GLY A 43 -5.23 -1.99 -18.82
CA GLY A 43 -4.97 -1.05 -17.73
C GLY A 43 -5.00 -1.66 -16.33
N THR A 44 -5.17 -2.98 -16.20
CA THR A 44 -5.20 -3.67 -14.90
C THR A 44 -3.87 -3.61 -14.15
N SER A 45 -2.76 -3.33 -14.84
CA SER A 45 -1.44 -3.11 -14.23
C SER A 45 -1.25 -1.70 -13.62
N HIS A 46 -2.31 -0.91 -13.43
CA HIS A 46 -2.21 0.45 -12.90
C HIS A 46 -1.53 0.48 -11.51
N ASP A 47 -1.93 -0.41 -10.60
CA ASP A 47 -1.39 -0.45 -9.24
C ASP A 47 0.10 -0.81 -9.23
N ILE A 48 0.51 -1.76 -10.08
CA ILE A 48 1.90 -2.15 -10.32
C ILE A 48 2.72 -0.95 -10.83
N LEU A 49 2.22 -0.27 -11.85
CA LEU A 49 2.89 0.89 -12.45
C LEU A 49 3.03 2.03 -11.44
N HIS A 50 1.96 2.35 -10.72
CA HIS A 50 1.94 3.41 -9.72
C HIS A 50 2.94 3.13 -8.59
N TYR A 51 2.96 1.90 -8.07
CA TYR A 51 3.94 1.49 -7.05
C TYR A 51 5.39 1.55 -7.56
N ALA A 52 5.64 1.12 -8.79
CA ALA A 52 6.98 1.19 -9.39
C ALA A 52 7.48 2.65 -9.51
N PHE A 53 6.59 3.60 -9.83
CA PHE A 53 6.94 5.02 -9.84
C PHE A 53 7.26 5.56 -8.45
N LEU A 54 6.43 5.26 -7.45
CA LEU A 54 6.67 5.67 -6.06
C LEU A 54 8.01 5.16 -5.54
N ARG A 55 8.30 3.87 -5.75
CA ARG A 55 9.58 3.27 -5.38
C ARG A 55 10.77 3.94 -6.08
N ARG A 56 10.60 4.35 -7.35
CA ARG A 56 11.67 5.03 -8.10
C ARG A 56 11.89 6.46 -7.63
N SER A 57 10.84 7.19 -7.24
CA SER A 57 11.00 8.53 -6.67
C SER A 57 11.77 8.52 -5.36
N ASP A 58 11.55 7.50 -4.51
CA ASP A 58 12.26 7.35 -3.24
C ASP A 58 13.76 7.09 -3.44
N ILE A 59 14.14 6.36 -4.50
CA ILE A 59 15.54 6.10 -4.87
C ILE A 59 16.22 7.34 -5.47
N ALA A 60 15.44 8.28 -6.04
CA ALA A 60 15.99 9.48 -6.66
C ALA A 60 16.24 10.63 -5.68
N THR A 61 15.76 10.51 -4.44
CA THR A 61 15.91 11.51 -3.37
C THR A 61 17.05 11.23 -2.40
N ASP A 62 17.89 10.22 -2.66
CA ASP A 62 19.08 9.85 -1.87
C ASP A 62 20.38 10.08 -2.66
#